data_AF-A0A0K2TBR6-F1
#
_entry.id   AF-A0A0K2TBR6-F1
#
_cell.length_a   1.000
_cell.length_b   1.000
_cell.length_c   1.000
_cell.angle_alpha   90.00
_cell.angle_beta   90.00
_cell.angle_gamma   90.00
#
_symmetry.space_group_name_H-M   'P 1'
#
loop_
_entity.id
_entity.type
_entity.pdbx_description
1 polymer ?
#
loop_
_entity_poly.entity_id
_entity_poly.type
_entity_poly.pdbx_seq_one_letter_code
_entity_poly.pdbx_strand_id
1 'polypeptide(L)'
;MGDPDILIRARIHYYAREKYFHSMQLAAVEGIKRFSGDPAYKFYYGIGLVLEGRIQEGIRELDPLQGYSEVMLGALLALIHAHKACLTVDKEAVAALDAKLKDERKRADDQSLYFAGLFLLYAGKPEKAKDYSDRLLKINAQNKDGLVLKGWIEIYHVLKHREIHSKNALQYFDNVLKTDPRSIEALFGKAKYYELCGNYEETNDVLSIVIVIYQEFIPALIEKMKVELCLQNWDQAIDETGDRILTTDSRNIEALRYKLLDKVCRLGDYKEAEVGLRRLYSELERAEPKNAWQFLSNAQLFSRICGRDKGILEVSSIFAEKAASIDPHNDLYMCEVGYQRLLRGKIKEAQRYYKAALKLDESSIMALSGIIACQIQEGQYELARGQLDFLKEVQTGSNQSEILYMSAVLRKLSNSVSEGGGDNALTILNEAVDVHFRSVRGFPFGIEYLKIMNPDYVSNLVKEYLLYVPSAATPSGSKSKSTVIPQALKKTLLILEPVTKACPGLKDAHFLASKAKFLSGDTKSALNSLENILDKLDPSDSEAYLLMAQINMHEGDFS
;
A
#
# COMPACT_ATOMS: atom_id res chain seq x y z
N MET A 1 6.90 25.15 -23.56
CA MET A 1 5.55 24.57 -23.44
C MET A 1 5.57 23.27 -24.21
N GLY A 2 5.23 22.16 -23.56
CA GLY A 2 5.15 20.86 -24.22
C GLY A 2 3.94 20.79 -25.15
N ASP A 3 3.97 19.88 -26.12
CA ASP A 3 2.80 19.60 -26.96
C ASP A 3 1.65 19.11 -26.07
N PRO A 4 0.48 19.78 -26.07
CA PRO A 4 -0.67 19.38 -25.26
C PRO A 4 -1.14 17.95 -25.55
N ASP A 5 -0.93 17.41 -26.76
CA ASP A 5 -1.26 16.01 -27.06
C ASP A 5 -0.39 15.04 -26.24
N ILE A 6 0.92 15.26 -26.22
CA ILE A 6 1.89 14.42 -25.49
C ILE A 6 1.59 14.43 -23.99
N LEU A 7 1.27 15.60 -23.43
CA LEU A 7 0.95 15.75 -22.01
C LEU A 7 -0.34 15.02 -21.61
N ILE A 8 -1.39 15.11 -22.42
CA ILE A 8 -2.66 14.43 -22.14
C ILE A 8 -2.47 12.91 -22.22
N ARG A 9 -1.81 12.40 -23.27
CA ARG A 9 -1.51 10.97 -23.40
C ARG A 9 -0.67 10.45 -22.23
N ALA A 10 0.39 11.17 -21.83
CA ALA A 10 1.21 10.78 -20.69
C ALA A 10 0.41 10.75 -19.36
N ARG A 11 -0.52 11.70 -19.16
CA ARG A 11 -1.41 11.70 -17.98
C ARG A 11 -2.34 10.47 -17.98
N ILE A 12 -2.95 10.16 -19.12
CA ILE A 12 -3.80 8.98 -19.29
C ILE A 12 -3.02 7.71 -18.96
N HIS A 13 -1.82 7.56 -19.52
CA HIS A 13 -0.98 6.38 -19.28
C HIS A 13 -0.55 6.27 -17.81
N TYR A 14 -0.22 7.39 -17.17
CA TYR A 14 0.10 7.43 -15.74
C TYR A 14 -1.08 6.98 -14.88
N TYR A 15 -2.26 7.59 -15.08
CA TYR A 15 -3.46 7.23 -14.32
C TYR A 15 -3.89 5.78 -14.55
N ALA A 16 -3.74 5.25 -15.77
CA ALA A 16 -4.03 3.86 -16.07
C ALA A 16 -3.10 2.89 -15.31
N ARG A 17 -1.80 3.21 -15.20
CA ARG A 17 -0.82 2.40 -14.44
C ARG A 17 -1.08 2.44 -12.94
N GLU A 18 -1.36 3.62 -12.40
CA GLU A 18 -1.67 3.84 -10.98
C GLU A 18 -3.12 3.47 -10.62
N LYS A 19 -3.91 2.98 -11.59
CA LYS A 19 -5.32 2.55 -11.45
C LYS A 19 -6.28 3.66 -11.02
N TYR A 20 -6.01 4.90 -11.39
CA TYR A 20 -6.90 6.06 -11.26
C TYR A 20 -7.80 6.16 -12.50
N PHE A 21 -8.68 5.16 -12.69
CA PHE A 21 -9.45 5.01 -13.93
C PHE A 21 -10.47 6.13 -14.16
N HIS A 22 -11.00 6.76 -13.12
CA HIS A 22 -11.91 7.89 -13.30
C HIS A 22 -11.14 9.13 -13.76
N SER A 23 -9.98 9.40 -13.15
CA SER A 23 -9.07 10.48 -13.57
C SER A 23 -8.56 10.27 -15.00
N MET A 24 -8.31 9.01 -15.38
CA MET A 24 -8.01 8.62 -16.76
C MET A 24 -9.15 8.99 -17.72
N GLN A 25 -10.41 8.74 -17.35
CA GLN A 25 -11.57 9.13 -18.15
C GLN A 25 -11.65 10.65 -18.33
N LEU A 26 -11.43 11.43 -17.28
CA LEU A 26 -11.45 12.90 -17.35
C LEU A 26 -10.36 13.43 -18.29
N ALA A 27 -9.15 12.88 -18.21
CA ALA A 27 -8.06 13.22 -19.12
C ALA A 27 -8.37 12.79 -20.58
N ALA A 28 -9.00 11.63 -20.78
CA ALA A 28 -9.45 11.19 -22.10
C ALA A 28 -10.52 12.13 -22.69
N VAL A 29 -11.49 12.58 -21.89
CA VAL A 29 -12.52 13.54 -22.31
C VAL A 29 -11.89 14.89 -22.69
N GLU A 30 -10.88 15.35 -21.97
CA GLU A 30 -10.10 16.53 -22.34
C GLU A 30 -9.45 16.34 -23.73
N GLY A 31 -8.84 15.18 -23.97
CA GLY A 31 -8.30 14.81 -25.27
C GLY A 31 -9.36 14.78 -26.39
N ILE A 32 -10.52 14.18 -26.16
CA ILE A 32 -11.63 14.14 -27.13
C ILE A 32 -12.07 15.57 -27.52
N LYS A 33 -12.14 16.50 -26.55
CA LYS A 33 -12.55 17.88 -26.82
C LYS A 33 -11.53 18.64 -27.67
N ARG A 34 -10.24 18.40 -27.47
CA ARG A 34 -9.16 19.08 -28.21
C ARG A 34 -8.85 18.41 -29.55
N PHE A 35 -8.98 17.08 -29.62
CA PHE A 35 -8.59 16.23 -30.74
C PHE A 35 -9.74 15.30 -31.15
N SER A 36 -10.89 15.87 -31.51
CA SER A 36 -12.13 15.12 -31.77
C SER A 36 -12.06 14.09 -32.90
N GLY A 37 -11.06 14.21 -33.78
CA GLY A 37 -10.82 13.28 -34.89
C GLY A 37 -10.00 12.04 -34.54
N ASP A 38 -9.34 12.02 -33.38
CA ASP A 38 -8.44 10.93 -32.99
C ASP A 38 -9.22 9.83 -32.23
N PRO A 39 -9.33 8.60 -32.79
CA PRO A 39 -10.03 7.50 -32.15
C PRO A 39 -9.34 6.99 -30.87
N ALA A 40 -8.05 7.29 -30.65
CA ALA A 40 -7.30 6.87 -29.47
C ALA A 40 -7.90 7.41 -28.17
N TYR A 41 -8.36 8.66 -28.16
CA TYR A 41 -8.95 9.26 -26.95
C TYR A 41 -10.31 8.65 -26.60
N LYS A 42 -11.12 8.29 -27.60
CA LYS A 42 -12.35 7.53 -27.39
C LYS A 42 -12.05 6.13 -26.87
N PHE A 43 -10.98 5.50 -27.38
CA PHE A 43 -10.51 4.22 -26.88
C PHE A 43 -10.09 4.30 -25.40
N TYR A 44 -9.27 5.29 -25.02
CA TYR A 44 -8.87 5.52 -23.62
C TYR A 44 -10.08 5.73 -22.70
N TYR A 45 -11.06 6.52 -23.15
CA TYR A 45 -12.29 6.73 -22.40
C TYR A 45 -13.08 5.43 -22.20
N GLY A 46 -13.29 4.67 -23.28
CA GLY A 46 -14.01 3.39 -23.25
C GLY A 46 -13.35 2.35 -22.34
N ILE A 47 -12.03 2.17 -22.43
CA ILE A 47 -11.32 1.23 -21.53
C ILE A 47 -11.31 1.73 -20.08
N GLY A 48 -11.25 3.05 -19.85
CA GLY A 48 -11.35 3.63 -18.52
C GLY A 48 -12.69 3.30 -17.84
N LEU A 49 -13.79 3.35 -18.60
CA LEU A 49 -15.12 2.93 -18.11
C LEU A 49 -15.18 1.43 -17.78
N VAL A 50 -14.63 0.57 -18.66
CA VAL A 50 -14.60 -0.88 -18.44
C VAL A 50 -13.76 -1.23 -17.20
N LEU A 51 -12.59 -0.62 -17.04
CA LEU A 51 -11.67 -0.89 -15.93
C LEU A 51 -12.15 -0.32 -14.59
N GLU A 52 -12.91 0.77 -14.58
CA GLU A 52 -13.62 1.28 -13.39
C GLU A 52 -14.82 0.38 -12.98
N GLY A 53 -15.30 -0.49 -13.87
CA GLY A 53 -16.45 -1.36 -13.65
C GLY A 53 -17.78 -0.82 -14.20
N ARG A 54 -17.78 0.28 -14.97
CA ARG A 54 -18.94 0.78 -15.72
C ARG A 54 -19.08 0.03 -17.05
N ILE A 55 -19.29 -1.27 -16.94
CA ILE A 55 -19.20 -2.22 -18.07
C ILE A 55 -20.13 -1.85 -19.23
N GLN A 56 -21.40 -1.55 -18.96
CA GLN A 56 -22.39 -1.25 -20.00
C GLN A 56 -22.10 0.04 -20.78
N GLU A 57 -21.63 1.07 -20.08
CA GLU A 57 -21.25 2.33 -20.72
C GLU A 57 -19.97 2.16 -21.53
N GLY A 58 -19.00 1.41 -20.99
CA GLY A 58 -17.79 1.04 -21.72
C GLY A 58 -18.09 0.28 -23.01
N ILE A 59 -19.02 -0.68 -23.00
CA ILE A 59 -19.43 -1.41 -24.22
C ILE A 59 -19.98 -0.45 -25.28
N ARG A 60 -20.89 0.45 -24.90
CA ARG A 60 -21.51 1.42 -25.83
C ARG A 60 -20.48 2.33 -26.50
N GLU A 61 -19.44 2.74 -25.77
CA GLU A 61 -18.39 3.61 -26.30
C GLU A 61 -17.35 2.84 -27.14
N LEU A 62 -17.10 1.57 -26.83
CA LEU A 62 -16.12 0.74 -27.53
C LEU A 62 -16.68 0.09 -28.82
N ASP A 63 -17.98 -0.16 -28.91
CA ASP A 63 -18.61 -0.81 -30.06
C ASP A 63 -18.38 -0.07 -31.40
N PRO A 64 -18.54 1.26 -31.49
CA PRO A 64 -18.25 2.01 -32.71
C PRO A 64 -16.76 1.97 -33.10
N LEU A 65 -15.87 1.74 -32.14
CA LEU A 65 -14.42 1.72 -32.38
C LEU A 65 -13.96 0.49 -33.15
N GLN A 66 -14.81 -0.52 -33.28
CA GLN A 66 -14.56 -1.67 -34.16
C GLN A 66 -14.43 -1.28 -35.65
N GLY A 67 -14.85 -0.07 -36.06
CA GLY A 67 -14.71 0.44 -37.42
C GLY A 67 -13.38 1.14 -37.72
N TYR A 68 -12.56 1.43 -36.71
CA TYR A 68 -11.30 2.17 -36.85
C TYR A 68 -10.12 1.22 -36.77
N SER A 69 -9.37 1.03 -37.87
CA SER A 69 -8.27 0.07 -37.96
C SER A 69 -7.26 0.21 -36.81
N GLU A 70 -6.87 1.45 -36.52
CA GLU A 70 -5.85 1.81 -35.53
C GLU A 70 -6.16 1.30 -34.11
N VAL A 71 -7.42 1.30 -33.67
CA VAL A 71 -7.81 0.89 -32.30
C VAL A 71 -8.60 -0.42 -32.27
N MET A 72 -8.89 -1.00 -33.44
CA MET A 72 -9.84 -2.12 -33.61
C MET A 72 -9.53 -3.31 -32.70
N LEU A 73 -8.29 -3.80 -32.70
CA LEU A 73 -7.92 -4.98 -31.90
C LEU A 73 -7.99 -4.68 -30.40
N GLY A 74 -7.59 -3.48 -30.00
CA GLY A 74 -7.73 -3.01 -28.62
C GLY A 74 -9.20 -2.99 -28.21
N ALA A 75 -10.08 -2.42 -29.05
CA ALA A 75 -11.51 -2.34 -28.79
C ALA A 75 -12.16 -3.72 -28.69
N LEU A 76 -11.83 -4.65 -29.59
CA LEU A 76 -12.32 -6.04 -29.53
C LEU A 76 -11.90 -6.74 -28.24
N LEU A 77 -10.63 -6.62 -27.83
CA LEU A 77 -10.15 -7.20 -26.58
C LEU A 77 -10.83 -6.59 -25.35
N ALA A 78 -11.07 -5.28 -25.37
CA ALA A 78 -11.78 -4.57 -24.31
C ALA A 78 -13.25 -4.97 -24.22
N LEU A 79 -13.94 -5.13 -25.36
CA LEU A 79 -15.32 -5.64 -25.42
C LEU A 79 -15.40 -7.09 -24.90
N ILE A 80 -14.50 -7.97 -25.33
CA ILE A 80 -14.44 -9.35 -24.83
C ILE A 80 -14.24 -9.37 -23.31
N HIS A 81 -13.40 -8.48 -22.78
CA HIS A 81 -13.22 -8.33 -21.34
C HIS A 81 -14.49 -7.84 -20.64
N ALA A 82 -15.13 -6.81 -21.20
CA ALA A 82 -16.36 -6.23 -20.68
C ALA A 82 -17.50 -7.25 -20.62
N HIS A 83 -17.77 -7.98 -21.72
CA HIS A 83 -18.81 -9.01 -21.76
C HIS A 83 -18.55 -10.17 -20.78
N LYS A 84 -17.28 -10.53 -20.54
CA LYS A 84 -16.91 -11.54 -19.53
C LYS A 84 -17.05 -11.04 -18.09
N ALA A 85 -17.01 -9.72 -17.88
CA ALA A 85 -17.17 -9.09 -16.57
C ALA A 85 -18.65 -8.83 -16.19
N CYS A 86 -19.59 -8.98 -17.14
CA CYS A 86 -21.02 -8.90 -16.85
C CYS A 86 -21.49 -10.05 -15.95
N LEU A 87 -22.42 -9.77 -15.03
CA LEU A 87 -23.08 -10.78 -14.18
C LEU A 87 -23.67 -11.94 -14.99
N THR A 88 -24.28 -11.63 -16.13
CA THR A 88 -24.72 -12.59 -17.13
C THR A 88 -23.82 -12.49 -18.36
N VAL A 89 -22.95 -13.48 -18.54
CA VAL A 89 -22.03 -13.53 -19.68
C VAL A 89 -22.78 -13.91 -20.94
N ASP A 90 -22.83 -13.00 -21.91
CA ASP A 90 -23.30 -13.28 -23.26
C ASP A 90 -22.23 -14.09 -24.02
N LYS A 91 -22.40 -15.41 -24.01
CA LYS A 91 -21.45 -16.34 -24.65
C LYS A 91 -21.44 -16.20 -26.17
N GLU A 92 -22.55 -15.79 -26.78
CA GLU A 92 -22.67 -15.63 -28.23
C GLU A 92 -21.92 -14.38 -28.67
N ALA A 93 -22.13 -13.25 -27.99
CA ALA A 93 -21.38 -12.02 -28.25
C ALA A 93 -19.86 -12.22 -28.06
N VAL A 94 -19.45 -12.90 -26.98
CA VAL A 94 -18.03 -13.24 -26.76
C VAL A 94 -17.48 -14.11 -27.90
N ALA A 95 -18.22 -15.14 -28.33
CA ALA A 95 -17.77 -16.02 -29.40
C ALA A 95 -17.65 -15.29 -30.76
N ALA A 96 -18.59 -14.39 -31.07
CA ALA A 96 -18.56 -13.57 -32.26
C ALA A 96 -17.35 -12.61 -32.26
N LEU A 97 -17.09 -11.94 -31.13
CA LEU A 97 -15.94 -11.05 -30.97
C LEU A 97 -14.61 -11.83 -31.03
N ASP A 98 -14.53 -13.01 -30.42
CA ASP A 98 -13.35 -13.88 -30.47
C ASP A 98 -13.07 -14.38 -31.91
N ALA A 99 -14.11 -14.68 -32.69
CA ALA A 99 -13.97 -15.04 -34.11
C ALA A 99 -13.42 -13.85 -34.93
N LYS A 100 -14.04 -12.67 -34.78
CA LYS A 100 -13.60 -11.44 -35.44
C LYS A 100 -12.16 -11.07 -35.08
N LEU A 101 -11.78 -11.21 -33.81
CA LEU A 101 -10.42 -10.97 -33.34
C LEU A 101 -9.39 -11.89 -34.03
N LYS A 102 -9.73 -13.17 -34.26
CA LYS A 102 -8.82 -14.12 -34.93
C LYS A 102 -8.57 -13.77 -36.38
N ASP A 103 -9.58 -13.27 -37.08
CA ASP A 103 -9.47 -12.89 -38.49
C ASP A 103 -8.71 -11.57 -38.65
N GLU A 104 -9.07 -10.55 -37.88
CA GLU A 104 -8.42 -9.23 -37.95
C GLU A 104 -6.99 -9.23 -37.43
N ARG A 105 -6.65 -10.11 -36.48
CA ARG A 105 -5.26 -10.24 -35.97
C ARG A 105 -4.26 -10.61 -37.06
N LYS A 106 -4.69 -11.18 -38.19
CA LYS A 106 -3.81 -11.50 -39.33
C LYS A 106 -3.52 -10.28 -40.22
N ARG A 107 -4.39 -9.27 -40.19
CA ARG A 107 -4.33 -8.05 -41.03
C ARG A 107 -3.93 -6.80 -40.24
N ALA A 108 -3.57 -6.99 -38.98
CA ALA A 108 -3.34 -5.91 -38.03
C ALA A 108 -2.19 -4.99 -38.44
N ASP A 109 -2.43 -3.68 -38.33
CA ASP A 109 -1.41 -2.65 -38.40
C ASP A 109 -0.61 -2.57 -37.08
N ASP A 110 0.47 -1.80 -37.09
CA ASP A 110 1.33 -1.60 -35.93
C ASP A 110 0.60 -0.86 -34.79
N GLN A 111 -0.22 0.14 -35.11
CA GLN A 111 -1.03 0.89 -34.14
C GLN A 111 -2.07 0.01 -33.43
N SER A 112 -2.80 -0.86 -34.13
CA SER A 112 -3.80 -1.75 -33.52
C SER A 112 -3.17 -2.82 -32.65
N LEU A 113 -1.98 -3.31 -33.02
CA LEU A 113 -1.18 -4.19 -32.15
C LEU A 113 -0.72 -3.46 -30.89
N TYR A 114 -0.36 -2.17 -30.98
CA TYR A 114 0.01 -1.34 -29.83
C TYR A 114 -1.17 -1.17 -28.88
N PHE A 115 -2.34 -0.71 -29.34
CA PHE A 115 -3.51 -0.52 -28.48
C PHE A 115 -4.03 -1.83 -27.88
N ALA A 116 -3.92 -2.94 -28.61
CA ALA A 116 -4.20 -4.28 -28.09
C ALA A 116 -3.29 -4.65 -26.91
N GLY A 117 -1.97 -4.48 -27.09
CA GLY A 117 -1.00 -4.75 -26.02
C GLY A 117 -1.17 -3.79 -24.83
N LEU A 118 -1.48 -2.52 -25.09
CA LEU A 118 -1.70 -1.49 -24.08
C LEU A 118 -2.92 -1.82 -23.19
N PHE A 119 -4.06 -2.18 -23.79
CA PHE A 119 -5.23 -2.60 -23.03
C PHE A 119 -4.95 -3.84 -22.18
N LEU A 120 -4.25 -4.84 -22.74
CA LEU A 120 -3.90 -6.05 -21.99
C LEU A 120 -2.96 -5.76 -20.82
N LEU A 121 -2.05 -4.79 -20.95
CA LEU A 121 -1.21 -4.31 -19.86
C LEU A 121 -2.06 -3.70 -18.74
N TYR A 122 -2.98 -2.78 -19.07
CA TYR A 122 -3.87 -2.13 -18.09
C TYR A 122 -4.90 -3.09 -17.47
N ALA A 123 -5.33 -4.10 -18.21
CA ALA A 123 -6.17 -5.18 -17.69
C ALA A 123 -5.40 -6.22 -16.84
N GLY A 124 -4.11 -5.98 -16.56
CA GLY A 124 -3.28 -6.84 -15.70
C GLY A 124 -2.87 -8.18 -16.33
N LYS A 125 -2.83 -8.28 -17.66
CA LYS A 125 -2.49 -9.49 -18.44
C LYS A 125 -1.20 -9.29 -19.25
N PRO A 126 -0.04 -9.13 -18.57
CA PRO A 126 1.24 -8.80 -19.22
C PRO A 126 1.73 -9.91 -20.18
N GLU A 127 1.48 -11.19 -19.86
CA GLU A 127 1.89 -12.32 -20.73
C GLU A 127 1.24 -12.23 -22.12
N LYS A 128 -0.05 -11.92 -22.17
CA LYS A 128 -0.76 -11.75 -23.43
C LYS A 128 -0.32 -10.47 -24.12
N ALA A 129 -0.06 -9.39 -23.37
CA ALA A 129 0.45 -8.15 -23.93
C ALA A 129 1.82 -8.35 -24.61
N LYS A 130 2.67 -9.22 -24.05
CA LYS A 130 3.99 -9.57 -24.58
C LYS A 130 3.90 -10.09 -26.01
N ASP A 131 2.96 -11.00 -26.30
CA ASP A 131 2.74 -11.54 -27.65
C ASP A 131 2.41 -10.48 -28.70
N TYR A 132 1.60 -9.48 -28.32
CA TYR A 132 1.24 -8.38 -29.23
C TYR A 132 2.41 -7.41 -29.43
N SER A 133 3.15 -7.10 -28.36
CA SER A 133 4.36 -6.27 -28.46
C SER A 133 5.44 -6.91 -29.33
N ASP A 134 5.65 -8.23 -29.24
CA ASP A 134 6.65 -8.95 -30.04
C ASP A 134 6.27 -8.99 -31.52
N ARG A 135 4.98 -9.12 -31.83
CA ARG A 135 4.50 -9.04 -33.22
C ARG A 135 4.69 -7.64 -33.79
N LEU A 136 4.39 -6.61 -33.00
CA LEU A 136 4.58 -5.23 -33.41
C LEU A 136 6.06 -4.95 -33.73
N LEU A 137 6.98 -5.36 -32.85
CA LEU A 137 8.42 -5.16 -33.07
C LEU A 137 9.00 -6.03 -34.19
N LYS A 138 8.35 -7.15 -34.53
CA LYS A 138 8.71 -7.93 -35.74
C LYS A 138 8.34 -7.21 -37.04
N ILE A 139 7.22 -6.46 -37.04
CA ILE A 139 6.79 -5.67 -38.20
C ILE A 139 7.66 -4.41 -38.31
N ASN A 140 7.83 -3.69 -37.19
CA ASN A 140 8.63 -2.48 -37.13
C ASN A 140 9.50 -2.46 -35.86
N ALA A 141 10.75 -2.87 -36.01
CA ALA A 141 11.71 -2.99 -34.91
C ALA A 141 12.10 -1.64 -34.26
N GLN A 142 11.88 -0.53 -34.95
CA GLN A 142 12.22 0.82 -34.47
C GLN A 142 10.97 1.63 -34.09
N ASN A 143 9.80 0.99 -33.95
CA ASN A 143 8.61 1.68 -33.48
C ASN A 143 8.77 2.09 -32.01
N LYS A 144 8.77 3.41 -31.75
CA LYS A 144 8.94 4.01 -30.42
C LYS A 144 7.90 3.48 -29.42
N ASP A 145 6.63 3.48 -29.80
CA ASP A 145 5.52 3.08 -28.93
C ASP A 145 5.57 1.59 -28.59
N GLY A 146 6.02 0.77 -29.54
CA GLY A 146 6.28 -0.65 -29.35
C GLY A 146 7.39 -0.95 -28.35
N LEU A 147 8.51 -0.22 -28.46
CA LEU A 147 9.65 -0.36 -27.54
C LEU A 147 9.28 0.09 -26.12
N VAL A 148 8.58 1.23 -25.98
CA VAL A 148 8.06 1.72 -24.70
C VAL A 148 7.11 0.69 -24.08
N LEU A 149 6.14 0.18 -24.85
CA LEU A 149 5.19 -0.83 -24.38
C LEU A 149 5.92 -2.10 -23.91
N LYS A 150 6.93 -2.56 -24.66
CA LYS A 150 7.73 -3.72 -24.28
C LYS A 150 8.48 -3.49 -22.97
N GLY A 151 9.10 -2.32 -22.80
CA GLY A 151 9.77 -1.93 -21.57
C GLY A 151 8.83 -1.97 -20.36
N TRP A 152 7.61 -1.43 -20.49
CA TRP A 152 6.60 -1.45 -19.43
C TRP A 152 6.08 -2.86 -19.12
N ILE A 153 5.93 -3.74 -20.11
CA ILE A 153 5.55 -5.15 -19.90
C ILE A 153 6.60 -5.88 -19.06
N GLU A 154 7.89 -5.67 -19.36
CA GLU A 154 8.99 -6.27 -18.60
C GLU A 154 9.05 -5.72 -17.16
N ILE A 155 8.81 -4.42 -16.96
CA ILE A 155 8.65 -3.82 -15.61
C ILE A 155 7.51 -4.48 -14.84
N TYR A 156 6.36 -4.69 -15.48
CA TYR A 156 5.20 -5.30 -14.83
C TYR A 156 5.46 -6.77 -14.48
N HIS A 157 6.19 -7.50 -15.33
CA HIS A 157 6.64 -8.86 -15.05
C HIS A 157 7.57 -8.90 -13.83
N VAL A 158 8.56 -8.00 -13.77
CA VAL A 158 9.47 -7.84 -12.61
C VAL A 158 8.69 -7.57 -11.32
N LEU A 159 7.73 -6.65 -11.35
CA LEU A 159 6.87 -6.33 -10.20
C LEU A 159 6.08 -7.55 -9.70
N LYS A 160 5.57 -8.37 -10.62
CA LYS A 160 4.76 -9.55 -10.29
C LYS A 160 5.61 -10.71 -9.73
N HIS A 161 6.79 -10.93 -10.29
CA HIS A 161 7.66 -12.06 -9.94
C HIS A 161 8.75 -11.71 -8.90
N ARG A 162 8.88 -10.43 -8.54
CA ARG A 162 9.95 -9.90 -7.65
C ARG A 162 11.36 -10.28 -8.12
N GLU A 163 11.57 -10.39 -9.42
CA GLU A 163 12.88 -10.69 -10.01
C GLU A 163 13.62 -9.38 -10.28
N ILE A 164 14.72 -9.13 -9.56
CA ILE A 164 15.45 -7.84 -9.55
C ILE A 164 16.18 -7.57 -10.90
N HIS A 165 16.15 -8.49 -11.86
CA HIS A 165 17.04 -8.46 -13.01
C HIS A 165 16.33 -8.65 -14.36
N SER A 166 15.75 -7.57 -14.90
CA SER A 166 15.55 -7.46 -16.35
C SER A 166 16.37 -6.30 -16.89
N LYS A 167 17.68 -6.53 -17.14
CA LYS A 167 18.54 -5.57 -17.86
C LYS A 167 17.96 -5.20 -19.25
N ASN A 168 17.02 -5.99 -19.77
CA ASN A 168 16.37 -5.79 -21.04
C ASN A 168 15.41 -4.58 -21.02
N ALA A 169 14.73 -4.30 -19.90
CA ALA A 169 13.77 -3.20 -19.81
C ALA A 169 14.42 -1.83 -20.07
N LEU A 170 15.57 -1.59 -19.43
CA LEU A 170 16.33 -0.35 -19.59
C LEU A 170 16.79 -0.13 -21.05
N GLN A 171 17.22 -1.19 -21.73
CA GLN A 171 17.67 -1.11 -23.12
C GLN A 171 16.56 -0.64 -24.08
N TYR A 172 15.31 -1.08 -23.85
CA TYR A 172 14.18 -0.63 -24.65
C TYR A 172 13.94 0.87 -24.49
N PHE A 173 13.98 1.39 -23.26
CA PHE A 173 13.82 2.83 -23.02
C PHE A 173 15.00 3.64 -23.56
N ASP A 174 16.24 3.21 -23.33
CA ASP A 174 17.42 3.92 -23.84
C ASP A 174 17.47 3.97 -25.37
N ASN A 175 16.98 2.94 -26.06
CA ASN A 175 16.87 2.96 -27.53
C ASN A 175 15.87 4.00 -28.02
N VAL A 176 14.74 4.17 -27.33
CA VAL A 176 13.77 5.24 -27.63
C VAL A 176 14.40 6.60 -27.35
N LEU A 177 15.06 6.77 -26.21
CA LEU A 177 15.68 8.04 -25.80
C LEU A 177 16.83 8.49 -26.72
N LYS A 178 17.52 7.56 -27.39
CA LYS A 178 18.50 7.90 -28.45
C LYS A 178 17.85 8.59 -29.65
N THR A 179 16.64 8.17 -30.00
CA THR A 179 15.88 8.74 -31.13
C THR A 179 15.05 9.95 -30.71
N ASP A 180 14.56 9.95 -29.47
CA ASP A 180 13.65 10.95 -28.92
C ASP A 180 13.96 11.21 -27.44
N PRO A 181 14.93 12.10 -27.16
CA PRO A 181 15.35 12.40 -25.79
C PRO A 181 14.25 13.03 -24.92
N ARG A 182 13.14 13.50 -25.51
CA ARG A 182 12.06 14.19 -24.82
C ARG A 182 10.80 13.34 -24.64
N SER A 183 10.86 12.05 -24.96
CA SER A 183 9.77 11.12 -24.75
C SER A 183 9.47 10.93 -23.26
N ILE A 184 8.32 11.46 -22.80
CA ILE A 184 7.90 11.39 -21.39
C ILE A 184 7.78 9.93 -20.94
N GLU A 185 7.14 9.08 -21.75
CA GLU A 185 6.89 7.68 -21.40
C GLU A 185 8.19 6.86 -21.28
N ALA A 186 9.19 7.14 -22.12
CA ALA A 186 10.48 6.46 -22.02
C ALA A 186 11.29 6.93 -20.80
N LEU A 187 11.28 8.24 -20.49
CA LEU A 187 11.90 8.78 -19.28
C LEU A 187 11.22 8.23 -18.01
N PHE A 188 9.89 8.15 -18.00
CA PHE A 188 9.13 7.56 -16.89
C PHE A 188 9.41 6.07 -16.72
N GLY A 189 9.46 5.32 -17.83
CA GLY A 189 9.83 3.90 -17.79
C GLY A 189 11.23 3.69 -17.22
N LYS A 190 12.19 4.54 -17.61
CA LYS A 190 13.55 4.53 -17.07
C LYS A 190 13.59 4.89 -15.58
N ALA A 191 12.86 5.92 -15.14
CA ALA A 191 12.73 6.27 -13.73
C ALA A 191 12.15 5.10 -12.92
N LYS A 192 11.06 4.49 -13.39
CA LYS A 192 10.44 3.33 -12.71
C LYS A 192 11.38 2.13 -12.65
N TYR A 193 12.19 1.91 -13.67
CA TYR A 193 13.22 0.87 -13.65
C TYR A 193 14.27 1.12 -12.56
N TYR A 194 14.80 2.34 -12.44
CA TYR A 194 15.76 2.67 -11.40
C TYR A 194 15.16 2.58 -9.99
N GLU A 195 13.91 2.97 -9.81
CA GLU A 195 13.16 2.82 -8.56
C GLU A 195 13.09 1.33 -8.15
N LEU A 196 12.79 0.43 -9.09
CA LEU A 196 12.77 -1.01 -8.84
C LEU A 196 14.13 -1.60 -8.49
N CYS A 197 15.21 -1.04 -9.04
CA CYS A 197 16.57 -1.42 -8.69
C CYS A 197 17.03 -0.84 -7.34
N GLY A 198 16.24 0.04 -6.72
CA GLY A 198 16.61 0.75 -5.49
C GLY A 198 17.57 1.93 -5.71
N ASN A 199 17.78 2.36 -6.95
CA ASN A 199 18.63 3.50 -7.30
C ASN A 199 17.81 4.80 -7.29
N TYR A 200 17.48 5.28 -6.09
CA TYR A 200 16.60 6.44 -5.91
C TYR A 200 17.21 7.76 -6.38
N GLU A 201 18.53 7.94 -6.26
CA GLU A 201 19.23 9.14 -6.74
C GLU A 201 19.10 9.28 -8.27
N GLU A 202 19.44 8.23 -9.01
CA GLU A 202 19.30 8.18 -10.48
C GLU A 202 17.83 8.36 -10.91
N THR A 203 16.90 7.84 -10.11
CA THR A 203 15.45 8.05 -10.34
C THR A 203 15.10 9.54 -10.21
N ASN A 204 15.61 10.21 -9.17
CA ASN A 204 15.37 11.63 -8.93
C ASN A 204 15.98 12.51 -10.03
N ASP A 205 17.15 12.15 -10.55
CA ASP A 205 17.79 12.84 -11.68
C ASP A 205 16.93 12.75 -12.94
N VAL A 206 16.47 11.55 -13.30
CA VAL A 206 15.61 11.34 -14.48
C VAL A 206 14.27 12.08 -14.33
N LEU A 207 13.65 12.05 -13.14
CA LEU A 207 12.40 12.78 -12.88
C LEU A 207 12.61 14.29 -12.93
N SER A 208 13.75 14.79 -12.44
CA SER A 208 14.11 16.21 -12.51
C SER A 208 14.25 16.68 -13.96
N ILE A 209 14.80 15.85 -14.85
CA ILE A 209 14.80 16.14 -16.30
C ILE A 209 13.37 16.31 -16.83
N VAL A 210 12.45 15.41 -16.49
CA VAL A 210 11.05 15.50 -16.95
C VAL A 210 10.37 16.77 -16.43
N ILE A 211 10.59 17.11 -15.15
CA ILE A 211 10.01 18.31 -14.52
C ILE A 211 10.52 19.59 -15.18
N VAL A 212 11.80 19.65 -15.56
CA VAL A 212 12.38 20.82 -16.25
C VAL A 212 11.78 20.99 -17.64
N ILE A 213 11.60 19.88 -18.38
CA ILE A 213 11.06 19.92 -19.76
C ILE A 213 9.54 20.18 -19.74
N TYR A 214 8.82 19.56 -18.81
CA TYR A 214 7.36 19.53 -18.73
C TYR A 214 6.87 19.96 -17.34
N GLN A 215 6.92 21.26 -17.06
CA GLN A 215 6.58 21.82 -15.75
C GLN A 215 5.11 21.59 -15.33
N GLU A 216 4.19 21.47 -16.30
CA GLU A 216 2.76 21.21 -16.07
C GLU A 216 2.45 19.71 -15.83
N PHE A 217 3.43 18.82 -16.01
CA PHE A 217 3.23 17.38 -15.83
C PHE A 217 3.34 16.99 -14.35
N ILE A 218 2.26 17.23 -13.60
CA ILE A 218 2.14 16.93 -12.17
C ILE A 218 2.58 15.49 -11.79
N PRO A 219 2.29 14.43 -12.58
CA PRO A 219 2.78 13.09 -12.25
C PRO A 219 4.28 12.97 -12.00
N ALA A 220 5.11 13.79 -12.65
CA ALA A 220 6.57 13.77 -12.41
C ALA A 220 6.93 14.30 -11.02
N LEU A 221 6.21 15.32 -10.55
CA LEU A 221 6.36 15.82 -9.18
C LEU A 221 5.86 14.80 -8.17
N ILE A 222 4.75 14.11 -8.46
CA ILE A 222 4.23 13.06 -7.57
C ILE A 222 5.26 11.94 -7.41
N GLU A 223 5.78 11.37 -8.49
CA GLU A 223 6.79 10.31 -8.39
C GLU A 223 8.08 10.81 -7.71
N LYS A 224 8.48 12.06 -7.95
CA LYS A 224 9.63 12.66 -7.26
C LYS A 224 9.41 12.72 -5.75
N MET A 225 8.24 13.18 -5.30
CA MET A 225 7.86 13.18 -3.88
C MET A 225 7.90 11.77 -3.28
N LYS A 226 7.44 10.74 -4.01
CA LYS A 226 7.50 9.34 -3.55
C LYS A 226 8.96 8.88 -3.36
N VAL A 227 9.84 9.20 -4.32
CA VAL A 227 11.26 8.82 -4.30
C VAL A 227 12.05 9.57 -3.21
N GLU A 228 11.78 10.86 -3.03
CA GLU A 228 12.37 11.66 -1.95
C GLU A 228 11.98 11.11 -0.56
N LEU A 229 10.75 10.60 -0.43
CA LEU A 229 10.34 9.88 0.77
C LEU A 229 11.12 8.56 0.95
N CYS A 230 11.35 7.78 -0.13
CA CYS A 230 12.19 6.57 -0.04
C CYS A 230 13.61 6.88 0.48
N LEU A 231 14.13 8.07 0.17
CA LEU A 231 15.41 8.60 0.67
C LEU A 231 15.33 9.17 2.11
N GLN A 232 14.13 9.21 2.71
CA GLN A 232 13.83 9.80 4.03
C GLN A 232 14.03 11.33 4.10
N ASN A 233 14.03 12.01 2.95
CA ASN A 233 14.12 13.46 2.87
C ASN A 233 12.73 14.10 3.01
N TRP A 234 12.16 14.06 4.22
CA TRP A 234 10.80 14.55 4.49
C TRP A 234 10.59 16.01 4.11
N ASP A 235 11.53 16.88 4.48
CA ASP A 235 11.38 18.32 4.25
C ASP A 235 11.32 18.62 2.74
N GLN A 236 12.16 17.95 1.93
CA GLN A 236 12.12 18.10 0.48
C GLN A 236 10.86 17.48 -0.13
N ALA A 237 10.50 16.26 0.28
CA ALA A 237 9.35 15.55 -0.25
C ALA A 237 8.03 16.31 0.00
N ILE A 238 7.84 16.80 1.22
CA ILE A 238 6.57 17.36 1.67
C ILE A 238 6.54 18.88 1.48
N ASP A 239 7.53 19.61 2.00
CA ASP A 239 7.49 21.07 2.05
C ASP A 239 7.87 21.72 0.71
N GLU A 240 8.76 21.11 -0.08
CA GLU A 240 9.10 21.62 -1.42
C GLU A 240 8.21 20.99 -2.50
N THR A 241 8.29 19.68 -2.67
CA THR A 241 7.63 18.98 -3.78
C THR A 241 6.12 18.88 -3.56
N GLY A 242 5.69 18.47 -2.36
CA GLY A 242 4.28 18.32 -1.99
C GLY A 242 3.49 19.64 -2.06
N ASP A 243 4.01 20.71 -1.46
CA ASP A 243 3.35 22.02 -1.49
C ASP A 243 3.36 22.66 -2.89
N ARG A 244 4.40 22.40 -3.71
CA ARG A 244 4.38 22.79 -5.13
C ARG A 244 3.27 22.08 -5.91
N ILE A 245 3.03 20.78 -5.66
CA ILE A 245 1.91 20.06 -6.25
C ILE A 245 0.60 20.69 -5.80
N LEU A 246 0.41 20.93 -4.50
CA LEU A 246 -0.84 21.51 -3.96
C LEU A 246 -1.09 22.96 -4.41
N THR A 247 -0.04 23.71 -4.73
CA THR A 247 -0.16 25.05 -5.32
C THR A 247 -0.68 24.98 -6.76
N THR A 248 -0.25 23.96 -7.51
CA THR A 248 -0.67 23.74 -8.90
C THR A 248 -2.06 23.09 -8.97
N ASP A 249 -2.27 22.05 -8.15
CA ASP A 249 -3.50 21.29 -8.00
C ASP A 249 -3.79 21.06 -6.52
N SER A 250 -4.57 21.98 -5.95
CA SER A 250 -4.98 21.96 -4.53
C SER A 250 -5.79 20.74 -4.10
N ARG A 251 -6.22 19.92 -5.06
CA ARG A 251 -7.09 18.74 -4.84
C ARG A 251 -6.39 17.45 -5.25
N ASN A 252 -5.08 17.47 -5.42
CA ASN A 252 -4.31 16.29 -5.76
C ASN A 252 -4.33 15.26 -4.61
N ILE A 253 -4.85 14.06 -4.90
CA ILE A 253 -5.05 13.00 -3.89
C ILE A 253 -3.71 12.55 -3.29
N GLU A 254 -2.69 12.34 -4.12
CA GLU A 254 -1.39 11.85 -3.66
C GLU A 254 -0.68 12.87 -2.78
N ALA A 255 -0.62 14.14 -3.17
CA ALA A 255 0.00 15.17 -2.34
C ALA A 255 -0.72 15.35 -1.00
N LEU A 256 -2.06 15.32 -0.98
CA LEU A 256 -2.84 15.34 0.26
C LEU A 256 -2.54 14.11 1.15
N ARG A 257 -2.41 12.93 0.55
CA ARG A 257 -2.09 11.68 1.25
C ARG A 257 -0.70 11.71 1.89
N TYR A 258 0.31 12.21 1.18
CA TYR A 258 1.69 12.31 1.70
C TYR A 258 1.81 13.39 2.78
N LYS A 259 1.12 14.53 2.63
CA LYS A 259 1.05 15.56 3.69
C LYS A 259 0.38 15.03 4.95
N LEU A 260 -0.64 14.18 4.82
CA LEU A 260 -1.25 13.48 5.94
C LEU A 260 -0.32 12.45 6.56
N LEU A 261 0.45 11.75 5.74
CA LEU A 261 1.46 10.81 6.23
C LEU A 261 2.47 11.52 7.14
N ASP A 262 2.92 12.71 6.75
CA ASP A 262 3.81 13.54 7.56
C ASP A 262 3.21 13.90 8.93
N LYS A 263 1.96 14.37 8.92
CA LYS A 263 1.22 14.75 10.14
C LYS A 263 1.07 13.59 11.11
N VAL A 264 0.80 12.38 10.62
CA VAL A 264 0.59 11.19 11.45
C VAL A 264 1.90 10.52 11.85
N CYS A 265 2.82 10.30 10.91
CA CYS A 265 4.06 9.55 11.15
C CYS A 265 5.16 10.40 11.77
N ARG A 266 5.41 11.63 11.31
CA ARG A 266 6.54 12.46 11.76
C ARG A 266 6.15 13.37 12.91
N LEU A 267 5.04 14.10 12.76
CA LEU A 267 4.63 15.12 13.73
C LEU A 267 3.80 14.56 14.89
N GLY A 268 3.03 13.49 14.65
CA GLY A 268 2.10 12.95 15.65
C GLY A 268 0.90 13.87 15.94
N ASP A 269 0.62 14.83 15.04
CA ASP A 269 -0.50 15.77 15.18
C ASP A 269 -1.79 15.13 14.66
N TYR A 270 -2.41 14.32 15.53
CA TYR A 270 -3.62 13.59 15.17
C TYR A 270 -4.85 14.49 14.98
N LYS A 271 -4.87 15.70 15.58
CA LYS A 271 -5.99 16.65 15.45
C LYS A 271 -6.04 17.24 14.05
N GLU A 272 -4.91 17.77 13.57
CA GLU A 272 -4.84 18.26 12.19
C GLU A 272 -4.97 17.12 11.18
N ALA A 273 -4.39 15.95 11.49
CA ALA A 273 -4.51 14.77 10.63
C ALA A 273 -5.97 14.31 10.48
N GLU A 274 -6.80 14.36 11.52
CA GLU A 274 -8.22 14.00 11.41
C GLU A 274 -8.95 14.91 10.41
N VAL A 275 -8.77 16.23 10.51
CA VAL A 275 -9.37 17.22 9.60
C VAL A 275 -8.89 16.98 8.16
N GLY A 276 -7.57 16.80 7.99
CA GLY A 276 -7.00 16.53 6.68
C GLY A 276 -7.49 15.19 6.09
N LEU A 277 -7.69 14.16 6.92
CA LEU A 277 -8.15 12.85 6.48
C LEU A 277 -9.61 12.90 6.00
N ARG A 278 -10.45 13.71 6.64
CA ARG A 278 -11.81 14.00 6.14
C ARG A 278 -11.78 14.75 4.81
N ARG A 279 -10.85 15.69 4.64
CA ARG A 279 -10.63 16.37 3.34
C ARG A 279 -10.17 15.39 2.26
N LEU A 280 -9.21 14.51 2.57
CA LEU A 280 -8.75 13.47 1.66
C LEU A 280 -9.90 12.56 1.22
N TYR A 281 -10.77 12.16 2.16
CA TYR A 281 -11.95 11.36 1.84
C TYR A 281 -12.85 12.05 0.81
N SER A 282 -13.19 13.32 1.06
CA SER A 282 -14.06 14.09 0.17
C SER A 282 -13.46 14.28 -1.22
N GLU A 283 -12.16 14.53 -1.32
CA GLU A 283 -11.49 14.68 -2.61
C GLU A 283 -11.34 13.36 -3.35
N LEU A 284 -11.06 12.27 -2.63
CA LEU A 284 -11.00 10.92 -3.21
C LEU A 284 -12.37 10.49 -3.72
N GLU A 285 -13.45 10.74 -2.99
CA GLU A 285 -14.81 10.44 -3.45
C GLU A 285 -15.19 11.24 -4.70
N ARG A 286 -14.73 12.48 -4.81
CA ARG A 286 -14.97 13.33 -5.97
C ARG A 286 -14.16 12.89 -7.19
N ALA A 287 -12.91 12.48 -6.99
CA ALA A 287 -11.99 12.14 -8.07
C ALA A 287 -12.09 10.67 -8.49
N GLU A 288 -12.39 9.74 -7.59
CA GLU A 288 -12.43 8.30 -7.83
C GLU A 288 -13.57 7.60 -7.05
N PRO A 289 -14.84 7.91 -7.35
CA PRO A 289 -15.98 7.45 -6.55
C PRO A 289 -16.14 5.92 -6.49
N LYS A 290 -15.66 5.20 -7.52
CA LYS A 290 -15.79 3.74 -7.65
C LYS A 290 -14.51 2.97 -7.38
N ASN A 291 -13.44 3.63 -6.95
CA ASN A 291 -12.15 2.98 -6.74
C ASN A 291 -12.02 2.38 -5.33
N ALA A 292 -12.65 1.22 -5.10
CA ALA A 292 -12.68 0.57 -3.79
C ALA A 292 -11.26 0.31 -3.23
N TRP A 293 -10.29 -0.02 -4.09
CA TRP A 293 -8.92 -0.29 -3.68
C TRP A 293 -8.24 0.94 -3.08
N GLN A 294 -8.43 2.14 -3.64
CA GLN A 294 -7.85 3.36 -3.08
C GLN A 294 -8.44 3.70 -1.71
N PHE A 295 -9.75 3.51 -1.52
CA PHE A 295 -10.38 3.66 -0.21
C PHE A 295 -9.79 2.67 0.80
N LEU A 296 -9.69 1.40 0.43
CA LEU A 296 -9.10 0.37 1.28
C LEU A 296 -7.64 0.69 1.64
N SER A 297 -6.82 1.08 0.65
CA SER A 297 -5.40 1.37 0.84
C SER A 297 -5.18 2.52 1.83
N ASN A 298 -6.03 3.55 1.79
CA ASN A 298 -6.00 4.65 2.77
C ASN A 298 -6.52 4.21 4.14
N ALA A 299 -7.61 3.43 4.19
CA ALA A 299 -8.14 2.89 5.44
C ALA A 299 -7.09 2.07 6.19
N GLN A 300 -6.36 1.22 5.47
CA GLN A 300 -5.29 0.36 5.97
C GLN A 300 -4.06 1.14 6.44
N LEU A 301 -3.64 2.14 5.66
CA LEU A 301 -2.48 2.95 6.01
C LEU A 301 -2.71 3.66 7.35
N PHE A 302 -3.77 4.48 7.42
CA PHE A 302 -3.99 5.34 8.58
C PHE A 302 -4.40 4.58 9.84
N SER A 303 -5.14 3.48 9.72
CA SER A 303 -5.52 2.66 10.87
C SER A 303 -4.31 2.02 11.56
N ARG A 304 -3.27 1.67 10.81
CA ARG A 304 -2.07 0.96 11.31
C ARG A 304 -1.01 1.88 11.91
N ILE A 305 -0.96 3.15 11.49
CA ILE A 305 0.08 4.12 11.91
C ILE A 305 -0.39 5.11 12.98
N CYS A 306 -1.69 5.21 13.26
CA CYS A 306 -2.26 6.26 14.12
C CYS A 306 -2.13 6.04 15.64
N GLY A 307 -1.49 4.96 16.09
CA GLY A 307 -1.33 4.67 17.53
C GLY A 307 -2.66 4.54 18.29
N ARG A 308 -3.72 4.05 17.63
CA ARG A 308 -5.10 3.93 18.15
C ARG A 308 -5.78 5.25 18.52
N ASP A 309 -5.40 6.35 17.86
CA ASP A 309 -6.17 7.58 17.98
C ASP A 309 -7.64 7.37 17.55
N LYS A 310 -8.58 7.80 18.40
CA LYS A 310 -10.01 7.56 18.18
C LYS A 310 -10.57 8.33 16.99
N GLY A 311 -10.10 9.56 16.77
CA GLY A 311 -10.56 10.42 15.68
C GLY A 311 -10.11 9.87 14.33
N ILE A 312 -8.83 9.51 14.22
CA ILE A 312 -8.29 8.91 12.98
C ILE A 312 -8.95 7.55 12.70
N LEU A 313 -9.10 6.68 13.71
CA LEU A 313 -9.76 5.37 13.53
C LEU A 313 -11.23 5.49 13.13
N GLU A 314 -11.92 6.54 13.57
CA GLU A 314 -13.29 6.81 13.13
C GLU A 314 -13.32 7.14 11.64
N VAL A 315 -12.50 8.09 11.20
CA VAL A 315 -12.46 8.49 9.79
C VAL A 315 -11.95 7.35 8.90
N SER A 316 -10.89 6.63 9.30
CA SER A 316 -10.38 5.48 8.54
C SER A 316 -11.44 4.40 8.36
N SER A 317 -12.33 4.21 9.35
CA SER A 317 -13.40 3.23 9.24
C SER A 317 -14.44 3.59 8.18
N ILE A 318 -14.66 4.89 7.92
CA ILE A 318 -15.51 5.38 6.83
C ILE A 318 -14.90 5.03 5.47
N PHE A 319 -13.57 5.10 5.32
CA PHE A 319 -12.89 4.63 4.11
C PHE A 319 -13.11 3.12 3.88
N ALA A 320 -12.92 2.30 4.91
CA ALA A 320 -13.14 0.85 4.81
C ALA A 320 -14.60 0.51 4.46
N GLU A 321 -15.57 1.17 5.10
CA GLU A 321 -16.99 1.02 4.80
C GLU A 321 -17.33 1.44 3.37
N LYS A 322 -16.73 2.53 2.88
CA LYS A 322 -16.91 2.96 1.48
C LYS A 322 -16.39 1.89 0.52
N ALA A 323 -15.21 1.32 0.75
CA ALA A 323 -14.67 0.24 -0.08
C ALA A 323 -15.63 -0.97 -0.12
N ALA A 324 -16.13 -1.41 1.04
CA ALA A 324 -17.09 -2.51 1.13
C ALA A 324 -18.45 -2.18 0.48
N SER A 325 -18.86 -0.91 0.46
CA SER A 325 -20.09 -0.48 -0.23
C SER A 325 -19.98 -0.49 -1.75
N ILE A 326 -18.78 -0.25 -2.28
CA ILE A 326 -18.51 -0.23 -3.73
C ILE A 326 -18.51 -1.66 -4.28
N ASP A 327 -17.89 -2.60 -3.56
CA ASP A 327 -17.86 -4.02 -3.92
C ASP A 327 -18.23 -4.91 -2.71
N PRO A 328 -19.55 -5.17 -2.50
CA PRO A 328 -20.02 -5.96 -1.37
C PRO A 328 -19.68 -7.45 -1.42
N HIS A 329 -19.21 -7.96 -2.57
CA HIS A 329 -18.90 -9.38 -2.77
C HIS A 329 -17.44 -9.71 -2.49
N ASN A 330 -16.65 -8.72 -2.09
CA ASN A 330 -15.23 -8.88 -1.78
C ASN A 330 -15.03 -9.12 -0.28
N ASP A 331 -14.57 -10.32 0.08
CA ASP A 331 -14.34 -10.73 1.46
C ASP A 331 -13.24 -9.90 2.14
N LEU A 332 -12.22 -9.46 1.39
CA LEU A 332 -11.11 -8.65 1.91
C LEU A 332 -11.60 -7.30 2.45
N TYR A 333 -12.58 -6.69 1.79
CA TYR A 333 -13.11 -5.38 2.19
C TYR A 333 -13.95 -5.52 3.47
N MET A 334 -14.73 -6.58 3.58
CA MET A 334 -15.47 -6.92 4.81
C MET A 334 -14.53 -7.22 5.98
N CYS A 335 -13.43 -7.93 5.72
CA CYS A 335 -12.40 -8.22 6.73
C CYS A 335 -11.74 -6.94 7.26
N GLU A 336 -11.43 -5.97 6.40
CA GLU A 336 -10.84 -4.70 6.83
C GLU A 336 -11.81 -3.88 7.69
N VAL A 337 -13.10 -3.84 7.34
CA VAL A 337 -14.12 -3.20 8.20
C VAL A 337 -14.17 -3.89 9.57
N GLY A 338 -14.16 -5.23 9.58
CA GLY A 338 -14.08 -6.01 10.82
C GLY A 338 -12.85 -5.67 11.67
N TYR A 339 -11.68 -5.57 11.03
CA TYR A 339 -10.42 -5.23 11.69
C TYR A 339 -10.46 -3.84 12.33
N GLN A 340 -10.98 -2.84 11.65
CA GLN A 340 -11.07 -1.49 12.21
C GLN A 340 -12.13 -1.39 13.32
N ARG A 341 -13.21 -2.18 13.26
CA ARG A 341 -14.14 -2.31 14.38
C ARG A 341 -13.46 -2.95 15.60
N LEU A 342 -12.59 -3.93 15.38
CA LEU A 342 -11.79 -4.54 16.45
C LEU A 342 -10.81 -3.55 17.08
N LEU A 343 -10.09 -2.74 16.28
CA LEU A 343 -9.19 -1.68 16.77
C LEU A 343 -9.92 -0.66 17.66
N ARG A 344 -11.20 -0.39 17.38
CA ARG A 344 -12.07 0.49 18.17
C ARG A 344 -12.71 -0.19 19.39
N GLY A 345 -12.40 -1.46 19.66
CA GLY A 345 -12.97 -2.24 20.76
C GLY A 345 -14.40 -2.72 20.54
N LYS A 346 -14.95 -2.60 19.32
CA LYS A 346 -16.33 -3.01 18.98
C LYS A 346 -16.39 -4.47 18.54
N ILE A 347 -16.08 -5.39 19.45
CA ILE A 347 -15.84 -6.81 19.15
C ILE A 347 -17.06 -7.49 18.50
N LYS A 348 -18.26 -7.26 19.02
CA LYS A 348 -19.51 -7.85 18.48
C LYS A 348 -19.80 -7.41 17.04
N GLU A 349 -19.48 -6.16 16.70
CA GLU A 349 -19.61 -5.67 15.32
C GLU A 349 -18.56 -6.32 14.42
N ALA A 350 -17.30 -6.38 14.87
CA ALA A 350 -16.21 -7.02 14.14
C ALA A 350 -16.54 -8.48 13.77
N GLN A 351 -17.05 -9.27 14.73
CA GLN A 351 -17.47 -10.65 14.48
C GLN A 351 -18.56 -10.76 13.41
N ARG A 352 -19.49 -9.80 13.32
CA ARG A 352 -20.55 -9.82 12.29
C ARG A 352 -19.94 -9.66 10.89
N TYR A 353 -18.98 -8.74 10.74
CA TYR A 353 -18.29 -8.52 9.47
C TYR A 353 -17.42 -9.71 9.07
N TYR A 354 -16.67 -10.31 10.00
CA TYR A 354 -15.90 -11.52 9.69
C TYR A 354 -16.79 -12.72 9.33
N LYS A 355 -17.92 -12.90 10.02
CA LYS A 355 -18.91 -13.93 9.64
C LYS A 355 -19.54 -13.65 8.28
N ALA A 356 -19.72 -12.38 7.91
CA ALA A 356 -20.19 -12.02 6.57
C ALA A 356 -19.12 -12.32 5.51
N ALA A 357 -17.85 -12.04 5.79
CA ALA A 357 -16.73 -12.40 4.91
C ALA A 357 -16.65 -13.92 4.69
N LEU A 358 -16.80 -14.74 5.74
CA LEU A 358 -16.82 -16.20 5.62
C LEU A 358 -18.00 -16.76 4.80
N LYS A 359 -19.12 -16.03 4.71
CA LYS A 359 -20.22 -16.42 3.82
C LYS A 359 -19.89 -16.18 2.34
N LEU A 360 -18.97 -15.26 2.06
CA LEU A 360 -18.49 -14.96 0.71
C LEU A 360 -17.39 -15.94 0.31
N ASP A 361 -16.44 -16.18 1.22
CA ASP A 361 -15.36 -17.16 1.06
C ASP A 361 -15.14 -17.92 2.37
N GLU A 362 -15.57 -19.19 2.40
CA GLU A 362 -15.41 -20.09 3.56
C GLU A 362 -13.94 -20.38 3.89
N SER A 363 -13.04 -20.20 2.92
CA SER A 363 -11.60 -20.41 3.07
C SER A 363 -10.82 -19.15 3.45
N SER A 364 -11.50 -18.02 3.67
CA SER A 364 -10.85 -16.74 3.98
C SER A 364 -10.13 -16.78 5.33
N ILE A 365 -8.81 -16.91 5.25
CA ILE A 365 -7.89 -16.90 6.39
C ILE A 365 -8.06 -15.62 7.21
N MET A 366 -8.14 -14.47 6.53
CA MET A 366 -8.26 -13.17 7.20
C MET A 366 -9.51 -13.10 8.08
N ALA A 367 -10.62 -13.66 7.60
CA ALA A 367 -11.87 -13.70 8.35
C ALA A 367 -11.77 -14.65 9.56
N LEU A 368 -11.18 -15.84 9.38
CA LEU A 368 -10.96 -16.79 10.47
C LEU A 368 -10.01 -16.22 11.55
N SER A 369 -8.88 -15.65 11.15
CA SER A 369 -7.94 -14.98 12.05
C SER A 369 -8.61 -13.83 12.82
N GLY A 370 -9.45 -13.04 12.14
CA GLY A 370 -10.24 -11.98 12.76
C GLY A 370 -11.23 -12.48 13.81
N ILE A 371 -11.90 -13.61 13.55
CA ILE A 371 -12.82 -14.25 14.53
C ILE A 371 -12.05 -14.74 15.76
N ILE A 372 -10.91 -15.40 15.56
CA ILE A 372 -10.05 -15.86 16.66
C ILE A 372 -9.59 -14.68 17.51
N ALA A 373 -9.15 -13.59 16.88
CA ALA A 373 -8.77 -12.37 17.58
C ALA A 373 -9.95 -11.79 18.41
N CYS A 374 -11.17 -11.82 17.87
CA CYS A 374 -12.36 -11.42 18.61
C CYS A 374 -12.64 -12.34 19.81
N GLN A 375 -12.51 -13.66 19.64
CA GLN A 375 -12.74 -14.64 20.71
C GLN A 375 -11.71 -14.52 21.84
N ILE A 376 -10.43 -14.24 21.49
CA ILE A 376 -9.38 -13.97 22.47
C ILE A 376 -9.76 -12.75 23.33
N GLN A 377 -10.24 -11.66 22.71
CA GLN A 377 -10.67 -10.47 23.44
C GLN A 377 -11.94 -10.70 24.29
N GLU A 378 -12.82 -11.61 23.89
CA GLU A 378 -14.01 -12.02 24.65
C GLU A 378 -13.72 -13.05 25.76
N GLY A 379 -12.49 -13.55 25.86
CA GLY A 379 -12.11 -14.56 26.86
C GLY A 379 -12.48 -16.00 26.50
N GLN A 380 -12.88 -16.27 25.25
CA GLN A 380 -13.28 -17.60 24.76
C GLN A 380 -12.07 -18.41 24.27
N TYR A 381 -11.12 -18.68 25.17
CA TYR A 381 -9.80 -19.20 24.80
C TYR A 381 -9.81 -20.62 24.20
N GLU A 382 -10.68 -21.50 24.69
CA GLU A 382 -10.76 -22.89 24.18
C GLU A 382 -11.29 -22.95 22.74
N LEU A 383 -12.31 -22.15 22.42
CA LEU A 383 -12.83 -22.04 21.06
C LEU A 383 -11.79 -21.44 20.12
N ALA A 384 -11.13 -20.38 20.55
CA ALA A 384 -10.06 -19.72 19.81
C ALA A 384 -8.91 -20.69 19.51
N ARG A 385 -8.54 -21.52 20.49
CA ARG A 385 -7.47 -22.52 20.35
C ARG A 385 -7.83 -23.58 19.31
N GLY A 386 -9.02 -24.18 19.42
CA GLY A 386 -9.45 -25.21 18.45
C GLY A 386 -9.48 -24.70 17.01
N GLN A 387 -9.95 -23.45 16.80
CA GLN A 387 -9.96 -22.81 15.49
C GLN A 387 -8.56 -22.46 14.99
N LEU A 388 -7.65 -22.06 15.90
CA LEU A 388 -6.29 -21.70 15.56
C LEU A 388 -5.43 -22.92 15.19
N ASP A 389 -5.64 -24.05 15.86
CA ASP A 389 -4.94 -25.29 15.54
C ASP A 389 -5.36 -25.81 14.16
N PHE A 390 -6.65 -25.73 13.82
CA PHE A 390 -7.13 -25.98 12.45
C PHE A 390 -6.47 -25.05 11.42
N LEU A 391 -6.39 -23.74 11.69
CA LEU A 391 -5.75 -22.78 10.78
C LEU A 391 -4.27 -23.08 10.52
N LYS A 392 -3.53 -23.55 11.53
CA LYS A 392 -2.11 -23.90 11.37
C LYS A 392 -1.91 -25.10 10.46
N GLU A 393 -2.77 -26.11 10.57
CA GLU A 393 -2.69 -27.31 9.74
C GLU A 393 -3.00 -27.02 8.26
N VAL A 394 -3.85 -26.03 8.00
CA VAL A 394 -4.27 -25.64 6.65
C VAL A 394 -3.24 -24.73 5.94
N GLN A 395 -2.27 -24.15 6.65
CA GLN A 395 -1.46 -23.03 6.12
C GLN A 395 0.02 -23.30 5.79
N THR A 396 0.48 -22.62 4.73
CA THR A 396 1.90 -22.48 4.33
C THR A 396 2.27 -21.09 3.74
N GLY A 397 1.63 -19.97 4.15
CA GLY A 397 1.93 -18.67 3.49
C GLY A 397 1.54 -17.37 4.22
N SER A 398 0.30 -16.92 4.04
CA SER A 398 -0.11 -15.54 4.36
C SER A 398 -0.66 -15.38 5.79
N ASN A 399 -0.32 -14.28 6.48
CA ASN A 399 -0.70 -13.96 7.88
C ASN A 399 -0.13 -14.89 8.96
N GLN A 400 0.92 -15.65 8.63
CA GLN A 400 1.56 -16.57 9.56
C GLN A 400 2.06 -15.86 10.83
N SER A 401 2.54 -14.61 10.74
CA SER A 401 2.97 -13.85 11.92
C SER A 401 1.82 -13.63 12.92
N GLU A 402 0.65 -13.18 12.46
CA GLU A 402 -0.51 -12.92 13.33
C GLU A 402 -1.03 -14.21 13.98
N ILE A 403 -1.00 -15.33 13.24
CA ILE A 403 -1.38 -16.66 13.73
C ILE A 403 -0.42 -17.14 14.82
N LEU A 404 0.89 -16.97 14.61
CA LEU A 404 1.92 -17.27 15.62
C LEU A 404 1.75 -16.36 16.85
N TYR A 405 1.47 -15.08 16.65
CA TYR A 405 1.20 -14.15 17.75
C TYR A 405 -0.01 -14.59 18.59
N MET A 406 -1.16 -14.86 17.97
CA MET A 406 -2.34 -15.36 18.66
C MET A 406 -2.07 -16.68 19.39
N SER A 407 -1.21 -17.53 18.83
CA SER A 407 -0.79 -18.79 19.46
C SER A 407 0.02 -18.57 20.72
N ALA A 408 0.95 -17.62 20.69
CA ALA A 408 1.75 -17.25 21.87
C ALA A 408 0.85 -16.69 22.98
N VAL A 409 -0.10 -15.81 22.62
CA VAL A 409 -1.07 -15.21 23.55
C VAL A 409 -1.97 -16.28 24.19
N LEU A 410 -2.59 -17.15 23.39
CA LEU A 410 -3.46 -18.22 23.91
C LEU A 410 -2.71 -19.19 24.81
N ARG A 411 -1.48 -19.57 24.43
CA ARG A 411 -0.67 -20.52 25.21
C ARG A 411 -0.28 -19.95 26.58
N LYS A 412 -0.05 -18.64 26.66
CA LYS A 412 0.16 -17.94 27.94
C LYS A 412 -1.10 -17.94 28.78
N LEU A 413 -2.25 -17.55 28.20
CA LEU A 413 -3.53 -17.46 28.91
C LEU A 413 -4.03 -18.82 29.42
N SER A 414 -3.67 -19.92 28.76
CA SER A 414 -3.97 -21.29 29.21
C SER A 414 -3.03 -21.82 30.32
N ASN A 415 -1.85 -21.22 30.51
CA ASN A 415 -0.78 -21.77 31.36
C ASN A 415 -0.72 -21.19 32.78
N SER A 416 -1.85 -20.72 33.34
CA SER A 416 -1.95 -20.48 34.79
C SER A 416 -1.82 -21.76 35.64
N VAL A 417 -1.49 -22.93 35.05
CA VAL A 417 -1.52 -24.24 35.73
C VAL A 417 -0.23 -25.10 35.59
N SER A 418 0.81 -24.73 34.83
CA SER A 418 2.04 -25.57 34.80
C SER A 418 3.34 -24.83 34.46
N GLU A 419 4.35 -25.01 35.33
CA GLU A 419 5.67 -24.34 35.41
C GLU A 419 6.66 -24.56 34.23
N GLY A 420 6.20 -24.89 33.03
CA GLY A 420 7.06 -25.09 31.84
C GLY A 420 6.57 -24.44 30.55
N GLY A 421 5.47 -23.68 30.61
CA GLY A 421 4.80 -23.13 29.43
C GLY A 421 5.35 -21.80 28.89
N GLY A 422 6.05 -21.03 29.72
CA GLY A 422 6.52 -19.66 29.40
C GLY A 422 7.58 -19.62 28.30
N ASP A 423 8.58 -20.50 28.38
CA ASP A 423 9.68 -20.57 27.39
C ASP A 423 9.17 -20.95 26.00
N ASN A 424 8.16 -21.82 25.93
CA ASN A 424 7.54 -22.23 24.67
C ASN A 424 6.61 -21.16 24.06
N ALA A 425 6.11 -20.21 24.83
CA ALA A 425 5.34 -19.08 24.29
C ALA A 425 6.28 -17.99 23.75
N LEU A 426 7.39 -17.74 24.44
CA LEU A 426 8.42 -16.79 23.99
C LEU A 426 9.12 -17.25 22.70
N THR A 427 9.32 -18.56 22.50
CA THR A 427 9.87 -19.10 21.24
C THR A 427 8.92 -18.87 20.06
N ILE A 428 7.62 -19.12 20.23
CA ILE A 428 6.60 -18.84 19.20
C ILE A 428 6.53 -17.34 18.90
N LEU A 429 6.61 -16.49 19.93
CA LEU A 429 6.61 -15.04 19.77
C LEU A 429 7.84 -14.56 18.97
N ASN A 430 9.02 -15.16 19.20
CA ASN A 430 10.21 -14.89 18.40
C ASN A 430 10.03 -15.28 16.93
N GLU A 431 9.40 -16.42 16.67
CA GLU A 431 9.09 -16.83 15.31
C GLU A 431 8.11 -15.86 14.63
N ALA A 432 7.09 -15.37 15.35
CA ALA A 432 6.14 -14.38 14.86
C ALA A 432 6.85 -13.10 14.40
N VAL A 433 7.80 -12.59 15.20
CA VAL A 433 8.62 -11.42 14.86
C VAL A 433 9.50 -11.69 13.63
N ASP A 434 10.19 -12.82 13.61
CA ASP A 434 11.08 -13.15 12.49
C ASP A 434 10.31 -13.26 11.18
N VAL A 435 9.14 -13.90 11.19
CA VAL A 435 8.23 -13.97 10.03
C VAL A 435 7.75 -12.58 9.62
N HIS A 436 7.38 -11.72 10.58
CA HIS A 436 6.93 -10.36 10.31
C HIS A 436 8.01 -9.55 9.59
N PHE A 437 9.20 -9.43 10.18
CA PHE A 437 10.26 -8.62 9.60
C PHE A 437 10.83 -9.22 8.30
N ARG A 438 10.75 -10.54 8.09
CA ARG A 438 11.02 -11.13 6.77
C ARG A 438 10.04 -10.65 5.70
N SER A 439 8.77 -10.46 6.05
CA SER A 439 7.76 -9.93 5.13
C SER A 439 7.96 -8.45 4.79
N VAL A 440 8.51 -7.67 5.73
CA VAL A 440 8.81 -6.24 5.56
C VAL A 440 10.11 -6.02 4.76
N ARG A 441 11.07 -6.95 4.83
CA ARG A 441 12.35 -6.84 4.11
C ARG A 441 12.14 -6.74 2.60
N GLY A 442 12.88 -5.82 1.97
CA GLY A 442 12.87 -5.58 0.53
C GLY A 442 11.84 -4.56 0.07
N PHE A 443 11.03 -4.01 0.97
CA PHE A 443 10.16 -2.87 0.66
C PHE A 443 10.87 -1.54 0.95
N PRO A 444 10.84 -0.59 0.01
CA PRO A 444 11.38 0.75 0.26
C PRO A 444 10.50 1.54 1.21
N PHE A 445 11.11 2.48 1.93
CA PHE A 445 10.37 3.32 2.86
C PHE A 445 9.28 4.13 2.12
N GLY A 446 8.05 4.05 2.60
CA GLY A 446 6.88 4.64 1.95
C GLY A 446 5.58 4.01 2.43
N ILE A 447 4.49 4.27 1.72
CA ILE A 447 3.14 3.85 2.10
C ILE A 447 3.01 2.33 2.25
N GLU A 448 3.47 1.56 1.26
CA GLU A 448 3.34 0.09 1.30
C GLU A 448 4.22 -0.51 2.40
N TYR A 449 5.42 0.04 2.64
CA TYR A 449 6.25 -0.34 3.76
C TYR A 449 5.55 -0.12 5.11
N LEU A 450 4.91 1.04 5.31
CA LEU A 450 4.20 1.34 6.56
C LEU A 450 2.97 0.45 6.76
N LYS A 451 2.24 0.14 5.67
CA LYS A 451 1.10 -0.79 5.71
C LYS A 451 1.49 -2.20 6.12
N ILE A 452 2.63 -2.70 5.64
CA ILE A 452 3.14 -4.04 5.95
C ILE A 452 3.85 -4.06 7.32
N MET A 453 4.64 -3.03 7.62
CA MET A 453 5.29 -2.84 8.93
C MET A 453 4.26 -2.87 10.06
N ASN A 454 3.09 -2.26 9.85
CA ASN A 454 1.98 -2.19 10.80
C ASN A 454 2.46 -1.84 12.23
N PRO A 455 2.79 -0.55 12.49
CA PRO A 455 3.26 -0.10 13.80
C PRO A 455 2.36 -0.52 14.99
N ASP A 456 1.03 -0.52 14.84
CA ASP A 456 0.12 -1.01 15.90
C ASP A 456 0.39 -2.48 16.24
N TYR A 457 0.51 -3.34 15.23
CA TYR A 457 0.79 -4.76 15.43
C TYR A 457 2.15 -4.98 16.09
N VAL A 458 3.18 -4.25 15.67
CA VAL A 458 4.51 -4.33 16.29
C VAL A 458 4.48 -3.85 17.74
N SER A 459 3.75 -2.78 18.06
CA SER A 459 3.52 -2.35 19.43
C SER A 459 2.83 -3.44 20.28
N ASN A 460 1.85 -4.16 19.72
CA ASN A 460 1.19 -5.27 20.42
C ASN A 460 2.14 -6.45 20.68
N LEU A 461 3.01 -6.77 19.73
CA LEU A 461 4.07 -7.78 19.92
C LEU A 461 4.99 -7.38 21.07
N VAL A 462 5.47 -6.13 21.08
CA VAL A 462 6.36 -5.60 22.12
C VAL A 462 5.67 -5.58 23.49
N LYS A 463 4.41 -5.16 23.55
CA LYS A 463 3.60 -5.21 24.78
C LYS A 463 3.55 -6.62 25.36
N GLU A 464 3.44 -7.65 24.51
CA GLU A 464 3.51 -9.03 24.99
C GLU A 464 4.91 -9.45 25.44
N TYR A 465 5.98 -9.08 24.73
CA TYR A 465 7.34 -9.36 25.19
C TYR A 465 7.63 -8.79 26.57
N LEU A 466 7.16 -7.56 26.85
CA LEU A 466 7.37 -6.89 28.12
C LEU A 466 6.72 -7.63 29.31
N LEU A 467 5.73 -8.50 29.07
CA LEU A 467 5.11 -9.32 30.10
C LEU A 467 6.00 -10.51 30.54
N TYR A 468 7.04 -10.85 29.78
CA TYR A 468 8.06 -11.84 30.14
C TYR A 468 9.30 -11.20 30.81
N VAL A 469 9.34 -9.88 30.91
CA VAL A 469 10.44 -9.15 31.56
C VAL A 469 10.06 -8.90 33.03
N PRO A 470 10.96 -9.16 34.00
CA PRO A 470 10.71 -8.85 35.40
C PRO A 470 10.36 -7.37 35.60
N SER A 471 9.35 -7.08 36.41
CA SER A 471 8.88 -5.69 36.62
C SER A 471 9.83 -4.82 37.45
N ALA A 472 10.82 -5.41 38.14
CA ALA A 472 11.83 -4.67 38.89
C ALA A 472 13.03 -4.38 37.98
N ALA A 473 13.36 -3.09 37.81
CA ALA A 473 14.57 -2.66 37.12
C ALA A 473 15.81 -3.21 37.85
N THR A 474 16.83 -3.61 37.10
CA THR A 474 18.11 -4.02 37.69
C THR A 474 18.74 -2.82 38.40
N PRO A 475 19.05 -2.90 39.71
CA PRO A 475 19.64 -1.78 40.43
C PRO A 475 20.96 -1.35 39.79
N SER A 476 21.07 -0.05 39.50
CA SER A 476 22.34 0.57 39.12
C SER A 476 23.36 0.33 40.24
N GLY A 477 24.42 -0.45 39.97
CA GLY A 477 25.52 -0.68 40.91
C GLY A 477 25.58 -2.06 41.60
N SER A 478 24.66 -2.98 41.33
CA SER A 478 24.78 -4.35 41.85
C SER A 478 25.84 -5.15 41.07
N LYS A 479 27.04 -5.32 41.65
CA LYS A 479 28.03 -6.35 41.25
C LYS A 479 27.54 -7.77 41.58
N SER A 480 26.28 -8.08 41.32
CA SER A 480 25.74 -9.44 41.42
C SER A 480 25.80 -10.13 40.06
N LYS A 481 26.34 -11.35 40.06
CA LYS A 481 26.75 -12.15 38.90
C LYS A 481 25.57 -12.78 38.12
N SER A 482 24.64 -11.97 37.62
CA SER A 482 23.85 -12.35 36.43
C SER A 482 23.56 -11.13 35.56
N THR A 483 24.62 -10.59 34.97
CA THR A 483 24.66 -9.59 33.87
C THR A 483 24.08 -10.14 32.55
N VAL A 484 22.91 -10.77 32.61
CA VAL A 484 22.18 -11.17 31.41
C VAL A 484 20.93 -10.31 31.37
N ILE A 485 21.02 -9.18 30.66
CA ILE A 485 19.82 -8.49 30.17
C ILE A 485 18.95 -9.59 29.53
N PRO A 486 17.70 -9.80 29.99
CA PRO A 486 16.84 -10.83 29.43
C PRO A 486 16.86 -10.73 27.91
N GLN A 487 17.10 -11.84 27.20
CA GLN A 487 17.19 -11.81 25.73
C GLN A 487 15.91 -11.20 25.10
N ALA A 488 14.76 -11.39 25.76
CA ALA A 488 13.50 -10.75 25.45
C ALA A 488 13.59 -9.20 25.43
N LEU A 489 14.27 -8.60 26.41
CA LEU A 489 14.41 -7.15 26.54
C LEU A 489 15.32 -6.54 25.46
N LYS A 490 16.42 -7.23 25.11
CA LYS A 490 17.26 -6.84 23.96
C LYS A 490 16.45 -6.89 22.66
N LYS A 491 15.64 -7.93 22.47
CA LYS A 491 14.77 -8.07 21.30
C LYS A 491 13.73 -6.95 21.22
N THR A 492 13.09 -6.55 22.33
CA THR A 492 12.13 -5.43 22.29
C THR A 492 12.73 -4.13 21.78
N LEU A 493 13.94 -3.78 22.17
CA LEU A 493 14.61 -2.57 21.67
C LEU A 493 14.92 -2.67 20.17
N LEU A 494 15.41 -3.83 19.73
CA LEU A 494 15.68 -4.09 18.30
C LEU A 494 14.41 -4.06 17.44
N ILE A 495 13.27 -4.51 17.98
CA ILE A 495 11.98 -4.50 17.28
C ILE A 495 11.40 -3.09 17.18
N LEU A 496 11.58 -2.27 18.23
CA LEU A 496 11.05 -0.90 18.30
C LEU A 496 11.84 0.10 17.47
N GLU A 497 13.16 -0.09 17.28
CA GLU A 497 14.02 0.84 16.54
C GLU A 497 13.51 1.12 15.10
N PRO A 498 13.16 0.11 14.27
CA PRO A 498 12.56 0.36 12.96
C PRO A 498 11.24 1.15 13.03
N VAL A 499 10.44 0.94 14.07
CA VAL A 499 9.12 1.59 14.24
C VAL A 499 9.29 3.06 14.62
N THR A 500 10.14 3.36 15.60
CA THR A 500 10.40 4.75 16.03
C THR A 500 11.11 5.56 14.95
N LYS A 501 11.95 4.91 14.12
CA LYS A 501 12.53 5.56 12.94
C LYS A 501 11.50 5.82 11.84
N ALA A 502 10.60 4.86 11.60
CA ALA A 502 9.58 4.97 10.56
C ALA A 502 8.44 5.93 10.94
N CYS A 503 8.08 5.98 12.22
CA CYS A 503 7.01 6.82 12.77
C CYS A 503 7.51 7.56 14.04
N PRO A 504 8.32 8.62 13.90
CA PRO A 504 8.82 9.42 15.03
C PRO A 504 7.72 10.07 15.89
N GLY A 505 6.55 10.31 15.32
CA GLY A 505 5.38 10.87 16.01
C GLY A 505 4.58 9.84 16.83
N LEU A 506 4.93 8.55 16.74
CA LEU A 506 4.18 7.48 17.41
C LEU A 506 4.52 7.39 18.90
N LYS A 507 3.76 8.12 19.71
CA LYS A 507 3.93 8.20 21.17
C LYS A 507 4.05 6.84 21.86
N ASP A 508 3.16 5.90 21.56
CA ASP A 508 3.14 4.56 22.16
C ASP A 508 4.45 3.79 21.93
N ALA A 509 5.05 3.89 20.74
CA ALA A 509 6.33 3.23 20.44
C ALA A 509 7.49 3.85 21.22
N HIS A 510 7.53 5.18 21.34
CA HIS A 510 8.53 5.88 22.15
C HIS A 510 8.38 5.58 23.64
N PHE A 511 7.15 5.49 24.14
CA PHE A 511 6.87 5.11 25.52
C PHE A 511 7.34 3.67 25.81
N LEU A 512 6.98 2.71 24.95
CA LEU A 512 7.44 1.32 25.08
C LEU A 512 8.97 1.20 25.01
N ALA A 513 9.63 1.98 24.15
CA ALA A 513 11.08 2.02 24.06
C ALA A 513 11.71 2.56 25.34
N SER A 514 11.13 3.62 25.91
CA SER A 514 11.59 4.23 27.17
C SER A 514 11.44 3.25 28.34
N LYS A 515 10.31 2.55 28.41
CA LYS A 515 10.08 1.48 29.40
C LYS A 515 11.09 0.34 29.26
N ALA A 516 11.38 -0.10 28.03
CA ALA A 516 12.37 -1.14 27.79
C ALA A 516 13.80 -0.68 28.17
N LYS A 517 14.17 0.58 27.89
CA LYS A 517 15.45 1.18 28.30
C LYS A 517 15.58 1.24 29.83
N PHE A 518 14.54 1.70 30.53
CA PHE A 518 14.49 1.72 31.99
C PHE A 518 14.71 0.32 32.58
N LEU A 519 13.98 -0.69 32.09
CA LEU A 519 14.13 -2.07 32.54
C LEU A 519 15.53 -2.65 32.24
N SER A 520 16.25 -2.09 31.25
CA SER A 520 17.62 -2.50 30.92
C SER A 520 18.70 -1.80 31.77
N GLY A 521 18.29 -0.87 32.65
CA GLY A 521 19.17 -0.09 33.50
C GLY A 521 19.69 1.21 32.87
N ASP A 522 19.26 1.56 31.65
CA ASP A 522 19.63 2.81 30.99
C ASP A 522 18.57 3.90 31.27
N THR A 523 18.62 4.41 32.51
CA THR A 523 17.70 5.43 33.03
C THR A 523 17.82 6.76 32.29
N LYS A 524 19.06 7.19 31.98
CA LYS A 524 19.33 8.45 31.27
C LYS A 524 18.69 8.48 29.88
N SER A 525 18.90 7.42 29.09
CA SER A 525 18.29 7.37 27.76
C SER A 525 16.77 7.22 27.82
N ALA A 526 16.24 6.60 28.89
CA ALA A 526 14.80 6.51 29.12
C ALA A 526 14.20 7.89 29.45
N LEU A 527 14.81 8.66 30.37
CA LEU A 527 14.38 10.02 30.72
C LEU A 527 14.43 10.95 29.51
N ASN A 528 15.54 10.99 28.77
CA ASN A 528 15.63 11.81 27.55
C ASN A 528 14.55 11.47 26.52
N SER A 529 14.17 10.18 26.43
CA SER A 529 13.11 9.75 25.50
C SER A 529 11.73 10.19 25.98
N LEU A 530 11.49 10.20 27.30
CA LEU A 530 10.24 10.65 27.92
C LEU A 530 10.09 12.18 27.87
N GLU A 531 11.16 12.92 28.13
CA GLU A 531 11.21 14.38 27.94
C GLU A 531 10.88 14.74 26.49
N ASN A 532 11.45 14.04 25.51
CA ASN A 532 11.14 14.28 24.11
C ASN A 532 9.67 13.99 23.75
N ILE A 533 8.99 13.05 24.43
CA ILE A 533 7.55 12.84 24.28
C ILE A 533 6.78 14.05 24.81
N LEU A 534 7.12 14.52 26.02
CA LEU A 534 6.44 15.64 26.67
C LEU A 534 6.65 16.97 25.94
N ASP A 535 7.87 17.22 25.46
CA ASP A 535 8.22 18.49 24.81
C ASP A 535 7.68 18.59 23.37
N LYS A 536 7.70 17.49 22.61
CA LYS A 536 7.42 17.54 21.17
C LYS A 536 6.10 16.92 20.74
N LEU A 537 5.57 15.96 21.49
CA LEU A 537 4.40 15.18 21.06
C LEU A 537 3.17 15.48 21.91
N ASP A 538 3.29 15.38 23.24
CA ASP A 538 2.15 15.55 24.15
C ASP A 538 2.59 15.97 25.56
N PRO A 539 2.51 17.28 25.88
CA PRO A 539 2.83 17.79 27.21
C PRO A 539 1.90 17.28 28.32
N SER A 540 0.77 16.64 27.98
CA SER A 540 -0.23 16.17 28.94
C SER A 540 -0.22 14.65 29.14
N ASP A 541 0.81 13.96 28.65
CA ASP A 541 0.89 12.49 28.72
C ASP A 541 1.10 11.99 30.15
N SER A 542 0.04 11.46 30.75
CA SER A 542 0.06 10.92 32.11
C SER A 542 0.94 9.68 32.26
N GLU A 543 1.04 8.83 31.24
CA GLU A 543 1.83 7.60 31.32
C GLU A 543 3.32 7.93 31.33
N ALA A 544 3.74 8.92 30.52
CA ALA A 544 5.10 9.42 30.51
C ALA A 544 5.52 9.98 31.87
N TYR A 545 4.70 10.84 32.49
CA TYR A 545 4.96 11.37 33.84
C TYR A 545 5.07 10.28 34.90
N LEU A 546 4.19 9.28 34.86
CA LEU A 546 4.23 8.15 35.79
C LEU A 546 5.52 7.35 35.66
N LEU A 547 6.00 7.10 34.44
CA LEU A 547 7.25 6.38 34.22
C LEU A 547 8.46 7.22 34.63
N MET A 548 8.47 8.54 34.38
CA MET A 548 9.52 9.44 34.88
C MET A 548 9.59 9.41 36.41
N ALA A 549 8.44 9.49 37.09
CA ALA A 549 8.39 9.40 38.55
C ALA A 549 8.94 8.06 39.06
N GLN A 550 8.63 6.94 38.39
CA GLN A 550 9.19 5.63 38.72
C GLN A 550 10.72 5.57 38.55
N ILE A 551 11.25 6.19 37.49
CA ILE A 551 12.71 6.27 37.26
C ILE A 551 13.37 7.09 38.35
N ASN A 552 12.85 8.28 38.65
CA ASN A 552 13.41 9.17 39.67
C ASN A 552 13.37 8.54 41.07
N MET A 553 12.26 7.86 41.43
CA MET A 553 12.17 7.06 42.66
C MET A 553 13.22 5.94 42.73
N HIS A 554 13.57 5.34 41.60
CA HIS A 554 14.59 4.28 41.52
C HIS A 554 16.02 4.84 41.62
N GLU A 555 16.27 6.05 41.12
CA GLU A 555 17.58 6.73 41.24
C GLU A 555 17.78 7.43 42.59
N GLY A 556 16.71 7.66 43.35
CA GLY A 556 16.76 8.34 44.65
C GLY A 556 16.74 9.87 44.54
N ASP A 557 16.47 10.41 43.35
CA ASP A 557 16.26 11.84 43.12
C ASP A 557 14.78 12.20 43.38
N PHE A 558 14.54 12.90 44.49
CA PHE A 558 13.19 13.35 44.91
C PHE A 558 12.88 14.79 44.50
N SER A 559 13.66 15.38 43.57
CA SER A 559 13.55 16.77 43.15
C SER A 559 12.65 16.97 41.94
#